data_AF-A0A1W1BLD0-F1
#
_entry.id   AF-A0A1W1BLD0-F1
#
_cell.length_a   1.000
_cell.length_b   1.000
_cell.length_c   1.000
_cell.angle_alpha   90.00
_cell.angle_beta   90.00
_cell.angle_gamma   90.00
#
_symmetry.space_group_name_H-M   'P 1'
#
loop_
_entity.id
_entity.type
_entity.pdbx_description
1 polymer ?
#
loop_
_entity_poly.entity_id
_entity_poly.type
_entity_poly.pdbx_seq_one_letter_code
_entity_poly.pdbx_strand_id
1 'polypeptide(L)' 'MFLDWFKKKKSAAVARDRLSIAIMSDRNGKNIYPFMEDMKKEIVQVVRRYIGVKGVEVHKEVDGDFEAISIDVLLDKNN' A
#
# COMPACT_ATOMS: atom_id res chain seq x y z
N MET A 1 1.92 -13.83 7.03
CA MET A 1 1.75 -14.07 5.58
C MET A 1 1.04 -12.84 5.03
N PHE A 2 1.52 -12.19 3.97
CA PHE A 2 1.05 -10.87 3.47
C PHE A 2 -0.47 -10.74 3.22
N LEU A 3 -1.19 -11.85 3.04
CA LEU A 3 -2.65 -11.90 2.95
C LEU A 3 -3.38 -11.53 4.24
N ASP A 4 -2.71 -11.61 5.39
CA ASP A 4 -3.25 -11.18 6.69
C ASP A 4 -3.51 -9.68 6.75
N TRP A 5 -2.86 -8.89 5.88
CA TRP A 5 -3.06 -7.45 5.75
C TRP A 5 -4.48 -7.09 5.30
N PHE A 6 -5.01 -7.84 4.33
CA PHE A 6 -6.34 -7.61 3.76
C PHE A 6 -7.45 -8.17 4.64
N LYS A 7 -7.13 -8.84 5.75
CA LYS A 7 -8.14 -9.31 6.71
C LYS A 7 -8.79 -8.10 7.36
N LYS A 8 -10.01 -7.80 6.93
CA LYS A 8 -10.86 -6.73 7.48
C LYS A 8 -10.98 -6.89 9.00
N LYS A 9 -10.37 -5.98 9.77
CA LYS A 9 -10.68 -5.87 11.20
C LYS A 9 -12.13 -5.41 11.33
N LYS A 10 -12.96 -6.20 12.02
CA LYS A 10 -14.37 -5.91 12.30
C LYS A 10 -14.52 -4.77 13.33
N SER A 11 -13.95 -3.59 13.08
CA SER A 11 -14.32 -2.37 13.80
C SER A 11 -15.22 -1.56 12.87
N ALA A 12 -16.52 -1.80 13.02
CA ALA A 12 -17.57 -1.08 12.34
C ALA A 12 -17.44 0.44 12.55
N ALA A 13 -17.87 1.21 11.54
CA ALA A 13 -18.01 2.67 11.48
C ALA A 13 -16.82 3.51 10.96
N VAL A 14 -15.55 3.19 11.22
CA VAL A 14 -14.41 4.01 10.69
C VAL A 14 -13.96 3.57 9.29
N ALA A 15 -14.36 2.36 8.87
CA ALA A 15 -13.82 1.65 7.72
C ALA A 15 -14.78 1.60 6.51
N ARG A 16 -14.97 2.70 5.79
CA ARG A 16 -15.53 2.59 4.42
C ARG A 16 -14.55 3.05 3.33
N ASP A 17 -13.67 4.00 3.62
CA ASP A 17 -12.89 4.64 2.57
C ASP A 17 -11.37 4.46 2.80
N ARG A 18 -10.91 3.20 2.79
CA ARG A 18 -9.47 2.86 2.81
C ARG A 18 -9.10 2.11 1.53
N LEU A 19 -8.12 2.62 0.80
CA LEU A 19 -7.54 1.95 -0.36
C LEU A 19 -6.26 1.23 0.10
N SER A 20 -6.25 -0.09 0.00
CA SER A 20 -5.09 -0.93 0.32
C SER A 20 -4.52 -1.52 -0.97
N ILE A 21 -3.25 -1.26 -1.25
CA ILE A 21 -2.51 -1.75 -2.43
C ILE A 21 -1.38 -2.63 -1.92
N ALA A 22 -1.18 -3.83 -2.46
CA ALA A 22 -0.02 -4.67 -2.15
C ALA A 22 0.74 -5.02 -3.43
N ILE A 23 2.07 -4.96 -3.35
CA ILE A 23 3.01 -5.19 -4.44
C ILE A 23 4.02 -6.22 -3.96
N MET A 24 4.17 -7.34 -4.67
CA MET A 24 5.10 -8.42 -4.32
C MET A 24 6.16 -8.54 -5.41
N SER A 25 7.42 -8.70 -5.01
CA SER A 25 8.58 -8.81 -5.90
C SER A 25 9.46 -9.99 -5.48
N ASP A 26 9.95 -10.76 -6.45
CA ASP A 26 10.94 -11.84 -6.24
C ASP A 26 12.37 -11.26 -6.34
N ARG A 27 13.21 -11.61 -5.38
CA ARG A 27 14.60 -11.17 -5.21
C ARG A 27 15.58 -12.03 -6.02
N ASN A 28 15.17 -13.19 -6.53
CA ASN A 28 16.01 -14.07 -7.36
C ASN A 28 16.37 -13.47 -8.73
N GLY A 29 15.72 -12.37 -9.14
CA GLY A 29 16.19 -11.52 -10.23
C GLY A 29 17.02 -10.36 -9.69
N LYS A 30 18.35 -10.45 -9.77
CA LYS A 30 19.30 -9.35 -9.49
C LYS A 30 18.75 -8.00 -9.98
N ASN A 31 18.66 -7.01 -9.07
CA ASN A 31 17.85 -5.79 -9.13
C ASN A 31 16.38 -6.04 -8.78
N ILE A 32 16.06 -6.20 -7.49
CA ILE A 32 15.52 -5.07 -6.69
C ILE A 32 15.18 -3.91 -7.62
N TYR A 33 13.97 -3.91 -8.15
CA TYR A 33 13.46 -2.89 -9.04
C TYR A 33 13.83 -1.50 -8.49
N PRO A 34 14.80 -0.77 -9.08
CA PRO A 34 15.33 0.48 -8.52
C PRO A 34 14.26 1.57 -8.47
N PHE A 35 13.14 1.34 -9.16
CA PHE A 35 11.97 2.18 -9.25
C PHE A 35 10.90 1.90 -8.19
N MET A 36 11.07 0.94 -7.27
CA MET A 36 10.02 0.67 -6.25
C MET A 36 9.75 1.89 -5.37
N GLU A 37 10.80 2.62 -4.99
CA GLU A 37 10.65 3.86 -4.23
C GLU A 37 9.97 4.96 -5.05
N ASP A 38 10.22 5.02 -6.35
CA ASP A 38 9.58 6.01 -7.23
C ASP A 38 8.12 5.64 -7.52
N MET A 39 7.82 4.36 -7.74
CA MET A 39 6.46 3.85 -7.88
C MET A 39 5.61 4.14 -6.64
N LYS A 40 6.17 3.98 -5.43
CA LYS A 40 5.49 4.39 -4.18
C LYS A 40 5.13 5.88 -4.22
N LYS A 41 6.08 6.73 -4.56
CA LYS A 41 5.86 8.19 -4.61
C LYS A 41 4.79 8.55 -5.65
N GLU A 42 4.82 7.93 -6.83
CA GLU A 42 3.86 8.17 -7.90
C GLU A 42 2.45 7.73 -7.50
N ILE A 43 2.30 6.53 -6.92
CA ILE A 43 1.00 6.05 -6.44
C ILE A 43 0.44 7.03 -5.40
N VAL A 44 1.26 7.46 -4.44
CA VAL A 44 0.82 8.44 -3.43
C VAL A 44 0.42 9.78 -4.08
N GLN A 45 1.18 10.28 -5.04
CA GLN A 45 0.83 11.53 -5.74
C GLN A 45 -0.47 11.41 -6.52
N VAL A 46 -0.68 10.31 -7.25
CA VAL A 46 -1.90 10.07 -8.02
C VAL A 46 -3.09 9.95 -7.08
N VAL A 47 -2.98 9.17 -6.00
CA VAL A 47 -4.08 9.02 -5.05
C VAL A 47 -4.43 10.36 -4.39
N ARG A 48 -3.43 11.18 -4.03
CA ARG A 48 -3.65 12.55 -3.53
C ARG A 48 -4.31 13.50 -4.53
N ARG A 49 -4.10 13.28 -5.84
CA ARG A 49 -4.67 14.10 -6.91
C ARG A 49 -6.15 13.80 -7.15
N TYR A 50 -6.54 12.54 -7.07
CA TYR A 50 -7.88 12.08 -7.45
C TYR A 50 -8.81 11.84 -6.25
N ILE A 51 -8.25 11.72 -5.05
CA ILE A 51 -9.02 11.47 -3.84
C ILE A 51 -8.48 12.36 -2.72
N GLY A 52 -9.36 12.95 -1.91
CA GLY A 52 -8.94 13.60 -0.68
C GLY A 52 -8.22 12.57 0.19
N VAL A 53 -6.98 12.84 0.62
CA VAL A 53 -6.20 11.90 1.43
C VAL A 53 -5.99 12.50 2.82
N LYS A 54 -6.45 11.78 3.85
CA LYS A 54 -6.18 12.13 5.25
C LYS A 54 -4.84 11.59 5.73
N GLY A 55 -4.45 10.43 5.23
CA GLY A 55 -3.23 9.77 5.65
C GLY A 55 -2.83 8.66 4.69
N VAL A 56 -1.53 8.40 4.65
CA VAL A 56 -0.94 7.29 3.90
C VAL A 56 -0.05 6.52 4.86
N GLU A 57 -0.26 5.22 4.94
CA GLU A 57 0.58 4.27 5.63
C GLU A 57 1.25 3.37 4.59
N VAL A 58 2.55 3.20 4.69
CA VAL A 58 3.31 2.29 3.82
C VAL A 58 4.01 1.31 4.73
N HIS A 59 3.87 0.02 4.44
CA HIS A 59 4.67 -0.97 5.12
C HIS A 59 5.32 -1.92 4.12
N LYS A 60 6.47 -2.43 4.54
CA LYS A 60 7.34 -3.30 3.75
C LYS A 60 7.60 -4.54 4.59
N GLU A 61 7.31 -5.70 4.03
CA GLU A 61 7.58 -7.00 4.61
C GLU A 61 8.55 -7.73 3.68
N VAL A 62 9.60 -8.32 4.24
CA VAL A 62 10.59 -9.09 3.48
C VAL A 62 10.60 -10.49 4.07
N ASP A 63 10.30 -11.49 3.25
CA ASP A 63 10.26 -12.90 3.64
C ASP A 63 11.07 -13.73 2.64
N GLY A 64 12.28 -14.11 3.05
CA GLY A 64 13.24 -14.84 2.21
C GLY A 64 13.60 -14.09 0.93
N ASP A 65 13.17 -14.65 -0.20
CA ASP A 65 13.36 -14.09 -1.54
C ASP A 65 12.22 -13.17 -1.97
N PHE A 66 11.22 -12.92 -1.12
CA PHE A 66 10.10 -12.06 -1.48
C PHE A 66 10.13 -10.74 -0.72
N GLU A 67 9.91 -9.64 -1.45
CA GLU A 67 9.61 -8.34 -0.88
C GLU A 67 8.16 -8.00 -1.17
N ALA A 68 7.38 -7.76 -0.12
CA ALA A 68 6.02 -7.25 -0.20
C ALA A 68 5.98 -5.78 0.29
N ILE A 69 5.39 -4.91 -0.50
CA ILE A 69 5.12 -3.51 -0.15
C ILE A 69 3.63 -3.31 -0.17
N SER A 70 3.09 -2.76 0.90
CA SER A 70 1.68 -2.46 1.03
C SER A 70 1.48 -1.00 1.36
N ILE A 71 0.56 -0.35 0.65
CA ILE A 71 0.21 1.06 0.77
C ILE A 71 -1.26 1.16 1.16
N ASP A 72 -1.51 1.72 2.34
CA ASP A 72 -2.83 1.97 2.89
C ASP A 72 -3.12 3.47 2.86
N VAL A 73 -4.10 3.88 2.06
CA VAL A 73 -4.52 5.28 1.98
C VAL A 73 -5.86 5.44 2.70
N LEU A 74 -5.88 6.34 3.69
CA LEU A 74 -7.09 6.83 4.33
C LEU A 74 -7.67 7.97 3.50
N LEU A 75 -8.85 7.75 2.96
CA LEU A 75 -9.54 8.73 2.13
C LEU A 75 -10.32 9.72 3.00
N ASP A 76 -10.42 10.96 2.54
CA ASP A 76 -11.34 11.94 3.08
C ASP A 76 -12.73 11.72 2.48
N LYS A 77 -13.76 11.84 3.32
CA LYS A 77 -15.16 11.57 2.95
C LYS A 77 -15.80 12.73 2.16
N ASN A 78 -15.05 13.80 1.92
CA ASN A 78 -15.52 15.00 1.23
C ASN A 78 -15.02 15.04 -0.21
N ASN A 79 -15.65 14.26 -1.10
CA ASN A 79 -15.68 14.56 -2.53
C ASN A 79 -17.04 14.16 -3.10
#